data_AF-A0AAN8RJN6-F1
#
_entry.id   AF-A0AAN8RJN6-F1
#
_cell.length_a   1.000
_cell.length_b   1.000
_cell.length_c   1.000
_cell.angle_alpha   90.00
_cell.angle_beta   90.00
_cell.angle_gamma   90.00
#
_symmetry.space_group_name_H-M   'P 1'
#
loop_
_entity.id
_entity.type
_entity.pdbx_description
1 polymer ?
#
loop_
_entity_poly.entity_id
_entity_poly.type
_entity_poly.pdbx_seq_one_letter_code
_entity_poly.pdbx_strand_id
1 'polypeptide(L)'
;MTVSTGATLVTTLTLSYLQKSAHYPRRIIIALIINSVVFILFALSTVSFTTISAGVYLAFTLLMVLGTAVSAGFFQNGLFAYVGSFDPIYTQGVMSGQGVAGVLPSIAQMVAVLAIPPKAPEGQEDKTASASPKSAFVYFLTATAVSCAALFLFVILVSRHKERFHRSNHQTADESEVNEPKETLSLLDLIKRLPLPAYTIFFNFALTMVFPVFTQATLSVNPPSSSVLSRPEVFIPLSFLVWNSGDLIGRVICGFPRITCTNPTILAIAATARIIFVPLYWLGNIKGRGAKVQSDLFYELVQFTFGLTNGYVGSNTMMLGPQLVPEEESAAAGGFMGLCLVAGLAAGSAASFLLNV
;
A
#
# COMPACT_ATOMS: atom_id res chain seq x y z
N MET A 1 6.95 -1.41 10.88
CA MET A 1 5.73 -0.85 10.27
C MET A 1 5.44 0.55 10.79
N THR A 2 5.17 0.73 12.08
CA THR A 2 4.73 2.02 12.66
C THR A 2 5.67 3.21 12.43
N VAL A 3 6.99 3.01 12.57
CA VAL A 3 7.98 4.07 12.27
C VAL A 3 7.93 4.50 10.81
N SER A 4 7.79 3.53 9.89
CA SER A 4 7.71 3.80 8.45
C SER A 4 6.39 4.52 8.11
N THR A 5 5.25 4.02 8.58
CA THR A 5 3.95 4.68 8.34
C THR A 5 3.88 6.06 8.98
N GLY A 6 4.49 6.27 10.14
CA GLY A 6 4.60 7.57 10.79
C GLY A 6 5.46 8.56 10.00
N ALA A 7 6.64 8.14 9.53
CA ALA A 7 7.51 8.97 8.71
C ALA A 7 6.87 9.33 7.35
N THR A 8 6.17 8.38 6.72
CA THR A 8 5.37 8.64 5.52
C THR A 8 4.25 9.64 5.82
N LEU A 9 3.53 9.49 6.92
CA LEU A 9 2.47 10.42 7.32
C LEU A 9 2.99 11.84 7.52
N VAL A 10 4.09 12.01 8.28
CA VAL A 10 4.71 13.33 8.51
C VAL A 10 5.14 13.96 7.18
N THR A 11 5.76 13.17 6.31
CA THR A 11 6.18 13.65 4.98
C THR A 11 4.97 14.08 4.14
N THR A 12 3.94 13.23 4.06
CA THR A 12 2.72 13.51 3.29
C THR A 12 1.95 14.70 3.84
N LEU A 13 1.82 14.84 5.17
CA LEU A 13 1.21 16.01 5.82
C LEU A 13 1.97 17.29 5.47
N THR A 14 3.29 17.28 5.60
CA THR A 14 4.15 18.43 5.28
C THR A 14 3.99 18.83 3.81
N LEU A 15 4.03 17.86 2.89
CA LEU A 15 3.87 18.11 1.46
C LEU A 15 2.47 18.60 1.08
N SER A 16 1.45 18.17 1.81
CA SER A 16 0.06 18.62 1.62
C SER A 16 -0.11 20.07 2.11
N TYR A 17 0.57 20.46 3.19
CA TYR A 17 0.61 21.85 3.64
C TYR A 17 1.39 22.75 2.66
N LEU A 18 2.45 22.22 2.04
CA LEU A 18 3.28 22.90 1.02
C LEU A 18 2.73 22.76 -0.41
N GLN A 19 1.42 22.59 -0.60
CA GLN A 19 0.83 22.41 -1.93
C GLN A 19 0.91 23.64 -2.84
N LYS A 20 1.07 24.85 -2.26
CA LYS A 20 1.01 26.15 -2.98
C LYS A 20 2.03 26.30 -4.12
N SER A 21 3.12 25.54 -4.10
CA SER A 21 4.19 25.58 -5.12
C SER A 21 4.48 24.19 -5.70
N ALA A 22 3.55 23.26 -5.53
CA ALA A 22 3.78 21.85 -5.80
C ALA A 22 3.82 21.55 -7.30
N HIS A 23 4.97 21.05 -7.76
CA HIS A 23 5.08 20.37 -9.04
C HIS A 23 4.97 18.85 -8.80
N TYR A 24 3.77 18.28 -8.96
CA TYR A 24 3.51 16.87 -8.66
C TYR A 24 4.40 15.89 -9.44
N PRO A 25 4.67 16.07 -10.75
CA PRO A 25 5.62 15.21 -11.47
C PRO A 25 7.02 15.22 -10.87
N ARG A 26 7.48 16.38 -10.38
CA ARG A 26 8.78 16.50 -9.71
C ARG A 26 8.81 15.73 -8.39
N ARG A 27 7.71 15.74 -7.62
CA ARG A 27 7.60 14.94 -6.38
C ARG A 27 7.73 13.44 -6.68
N ILE A 28 7.07 12.96 -7.74
CA ILE A 28 7.13 11.54 -8.17
C ILE A 28 8.55 11.16 -8.62
N ILE A 29 9.21 11.99 -9.44
CA ILE A 29 10.59 11.76 -9.89
C ILE A 29 11.56 11.72 -8.70
N ILE A 30 11.49 12.71 -7.80
CA ILE A 30 12.32 12.74 -6.59
C ILE A 30 12.11 11.48 -5.75
N ALA A 31 10.85 11.06 -5.56
CA ALA A 31 10.54 9.86 -4.81
C ALA A 31 11.19 8.61 -5.42
N LEU A 32 11.03 8.41 -6.74
CA LEU A 32 11.58 7.25 -7.44
C LEU A 32 13.12 7.24 -7.43
N ILE A 33 13.76 8.41 -7.53
CA ILE A 33 15.22 8.53 -7.38
C ILE A 33 15.66 8.11 -5.98
N ILE A 34 15.04 8.66 -4.93
CA ILE A 34 15.36 8.29 -3.54
C ILE A 34 15.16 6.79 -3.34
N ASN A 35 14.05 6.23 -3.84
CA ASN A 35 13.73 4.82 -3.70
C ASN A 35 14.78 3.92 -4.39
N SER A 36 15.15 4.26 -5.63
CA SER A 36 16.19 3.51 -6.36
C SER A 36 17.54 3.57 -5.65
N VAL A 37 17.95 4.74 -5.14
CA VAL A 37 19.20 4.88 -4.38
C VAL A 37 19.16 4.01 -3.11
N VAL A 38 18.06 4.05 -2.35
CA VAL A 38 17.94 3.24 -1.14
C VAL A 38 17.99 1.75 -1.43
N PHE A 39 17.29 1.27 -2.47
CA PHE A 39 17.34 -0.16 -2.82
C PHE A 39 18.70 -0.61 -3.37
N ILE A 40 19.43 0.26 -4.07
CA ILE A 40 20.83 -0.01 -4.46
C ILE A 40 21.70 -0.15 -3.20
N LEU A 41 21.58 0.77 -2.24
CA LEU A 41 22.32 0.71 -0.99
C LEU A 41 21.99 -0.56 -0.19
N PHE A 42 20.71 -0.95 -0.14
CA PHE A 42 20.30 -2.23 0.46
C PHE A 42 20.93 -3.42 -0.24
N ALA A 43 20.89 -3.48 -1.58
CA ALA A 43 21.53 -4.56 -2.34
C ALA A 43 23.04 -4.62 -2.05
N LEU A 44 23.74 -3.49 -2.11
CA LEU A 44 25.17 -3.42 -1.79
C LEU A 44 25.46 -3.87 -0.35
N SER A 45 24.61 -3.50 0.61
CA SER A 45 24.79 -3.89 2.01
C SER A 45 24.81 -5.41 2.21
N THR A 46 24.05 -6.18 1.41
CA THR A 46 24.02 -7.65 1.53
C THR A 46 25.32 -8.33 1.11
N VAL A 47 26.18 -7.64 0.36
CA VAL A 47 27.48 -8.15 -0.11
C VAL A 47 28.63 -7.50 0.67
N SER A 48 28.53 -6.20 0.96
CA SER A 48 29.63 -5.43 1.56
C SER A 48 29.63 -5.44 3.09
N PHE A 49 28.48 -5.59 3.75
CA PHE A 49 28.38 -5.46 5.22
C PHE A 49 28.35 -6.82 5.93
N THR A 50 29.13 -7.79 5.46
CA THR A 50 29.16 -9.16 5.99
C THR A 50 29.90 -9.31 7.33
N THR A 51 30.71 -8.32 7.71
CA THR A 51 31.57 -8.34 8.90
C THR A 51 31.29 -7.19 9.89
N ILE A 52 30.26 -6.38 9.63
CA ILE A 52 29.90 -5.23 10.44
C ILE A 52 29.12 -5.67 11.69
N SER A 53 29.28 -4.94 12.80
CA SER A 53 28.53 -5.21 14.02
C SER A 53 27.03 -5.08 13.81
N ALA A 54 26.25 -5.93 14.48
CA ALA A 54 24.79 -5.96 14.36
C ALA A 54 24.14 -4.61 14.64
N GLY A 55 24.66 -3.83 15.60
CA GLY A 55 24.15 -2.50 15.93
C GLY A 55 24.31 -1.49 14.79
N VAL A 56 25.44 -1.50 14.09
CA VAL A 56 25.69 -0.61 12.95
C VAL A 56 24.82 -1.02 11.75
N TYR A 57 24.68 -2.32 11.49
CA TYR A 57 23.80 -2.82 10.42
C TYR A 57 22.32 -2.49 10.69
N LEU A 58 21.90 -2.57 11.96
CA LEU A 58 20.57 -2.16 12.38
C LEU A 58 20.34 -0.66 12.16
N ALA A 59 21.28 0.20 12.58
CA ALA A 59 21.19 1.64 12.36
C ALA A 59 21.11 2.00 10.87
N PHE A 60 21.93 1.36 10.04
CA PHE A 60 21.87 1.48 8.57
C PHE A 60 20.50 1.08 8.03
N THR A 61 19.98 -0.08 8.45
CA THR A 61 18.68 -0.59 8.01
C THR A 61 17.55 0.38 8.37
N LEU A 62 17.55 0.90 9.59
CA LEU A 62 16.55 1.88 10.04
C LEU A 62 16.63 3.19 9.24
N LEU A 63 17.83 3.66 8.89
CA LEU A 63 18.02 4.84 8.04
C LEU A 63 17.47 4.62 6.62
N MET A 64 17.71 3.44 6.04
CA MET A 64 17.17 3.08 4.73
C MET A 64 15.63 2.92 4.76
N VAL A 65 15.08 2.34 5.83
CA VAL A 65 13.62 2.28 6.06
C VAL A 65 13.02 3.68 6.19
N LEU A 66 13.71 4.62 6.84
CA LEU A 66 13.30 6.02 6.87
C LEU A 66 13.35 6.66 5.47
N GLY A 67 14.40 6.41 4.69
CA GLY A 67 14.52 6.92 3.32
C GLY A 67 13.41 6.42 2.39
N THR A 68 13.06 5.14 2.47
CA THR A 68 11.91 4.57 1.73
C THR A 68 10.58 5.14 2.23
N ALA A 69 10.42 5.37 3.53
CA ALA A 69 9.21 5.99 4.08
C ALA A 69 9.01 7.45 3.60
N VAL A 70 10.10 8.23 3.53
CA VAL A 70 10.09 9.59 2.97
C VAL A 70 9.77 9.53 1.48
N SER A 71 10.45 8.67 0.72
CA SER A 71 10.16 8.45 -0.70
C SER A 71 8.68 8.10 -0.93
N ALA A 72 8.13 7.15 -0.16
CA ALA A 72 6.72 6.80 -0.21
C ALA A 72 5.81 8.00 0.06
N GLY A 73 6.17 8.89 0.99
CA GLY A 73 5.40 10.10 1.28
C GLY A 73 5.33 11.07 0.09
N PHE A 74 6.47 11.28 -0.60
CA PHE A 74 6.53 12.05 -1.84
C PHE A 74 5.76 11.38 -2.98
N PHE A 75 5.92 10.06 -3.14
CA PHE A 75 5.29 9.29 -4.20
C PHE A 75 3.78 9.25 -4.03
N GLN A 76 3.27 8.89 -2.85
CA GLN A 76 1.85 8.75 -2.57
C GLN A 76 1.12 10.09 -2.78
N ASN A 77 1.65 11.17 -2.20
CA ASN A 77 1.05 12.50 -2.36
C ASN A 77 1.13 12.99 -3.81
N GLY A 78 2.31 12.92 -4.42
CA GLY A 78 2.52 13.38 -5.79
C GLY A 78 1.71 12.59 -6.81
N LEU A 79 1.66 11.27 -6.67
CA LEU A 79 0.96 10.39 -7.60
C LEU A 79 -0.54 10.59 -7.54
N PHE A 80 -1.18 10.52 -6.36
CA PHE A 80 -2.63 10.70 -6.28
C PHE A 80 -3.07 12.12 -6.60
N ALA A 81 -2.25 13.13 -6.32
CA ALA A 81 -2.52 14.47 -6.79
C ALA A 81 -2.40 14.58 -8.32
N TYR A 82 -1.41 13.91 -8.92
CA TYR A 82 -1.25 13.90 -10.37
C TYR A 82 -2.39 13.15 -11.07
N VAL A 83 -2.71 11.92 -10.65
CA VAL A 83 -3.76 11.11 -11.29
C VAL A 83 -5.19 11.58 -10.95
N GLY A 84 -5.36 12.39 -9.89
CA GLY A 84 -6.64 12.94 -9.48
C GLY A 84 -7.26 13.89 -10.50
N SER A 85 -6.45 14.51 -11.35
CA SER A 85 -6.90 15.39 -12.45
C SER A 85 -7.21 14.65 -13.76
N PHE A 86 -7.13 13.32 -13.76
CA PHE A 86 -7.49 12.51 -14.92
C PHE A 86 -8.73 11.68 -14.63
N ASP A 87 -9.24 10.99 -15.66
CA ASP A 87 -10.36 10.08 -15.51
C ASP A 87 -10.14 9.06 -14.37
N PRO A 88 -11.21 8.66 -13.66
CA PRO A 88 -11.10 7.76 -12.51
C PRO A 88 -10.35 6.45 -12.78
N ILE A 89 -10.35 5.98 -14.03
CA ILE A 89 -9.65 4.77 -14.45
C ILE A 89 -8.12 4.86 -14.23
N TYR A 90 -7.53 6.06 -14.28
CA TYR A 90 -6.10 6.23 -14.00
C TYR A 90 -5.79 6.05 -12.51
N THR A 91 -6.67 6.56 -11.63
CA THR A 91 -6.58 6.30 -10.19
C THR A 91 -6.79 4.82 -9.88
N GLN A 92 -7.71 4.17 -10.58
CA GLN A 92 -7.92 2.71 -10.50
C GLN A 92 -6.67 1.92 -10.91
N GLY A 93 -5.98 2.35 -11.97
CA GLY A 93 -4.73 1.75 -12.43
C GLY A 93 -3.63 1.82 -11.37
N VAL A 94 -3.47 2.98 -10.71
CA VAL A 94 -2.56 3.15 -9.57
C VAL A 94 -2.93 2.19 -8.42
N MET A 95 -4.21 2.15 -8.05
CA MET A 95 -4.69 1.29 -6.98
C MET A 95 -4.47 -0.19 -7.30
N SER A 96 -4.71 -0.64 -8.52
CA SER A 96 -4.45 -2.01 -8.96
C SER A 96 -2.97 -2.35 -8.97
N GLY A 97 -2.10 -1.43 -9.40
CA GLY A 97 -0.65 -1.59 -9.31
C GLY A 97 -0.16 -1.82 -7.88
N GLN A 98 -0.75 -1.13 -6.89
CA GLN A 98 -0.50 -1.40 -5.47
C GLN A 98 -0.94 -2.81 -5.05
N GLY A 99 -2.08 -3.30 -5.55
CA GLY A 99 -2.55 -4.67 -5.31
C GLY A 99 -1.58 -5.72 -5.87
N VAL A 100 -1.06 -5.52 -7.08
CA VAL A 100 -0.03 -6.38 -7.68
C VAL A 100 1.23 -6.38 -6.83
N ALA A 101 1.65 -5.21 -6.35
CA ALA A 101 2.81 -5.06 -5.46
C ALA A 101 2.62 -5.76 -4.10
N GLY A 102 1.38 -6.05 -3.68
CA GLY A 102 1.08 -6.85 -2.49
C GLY A 102 1.12 -8.37 -2.74
N VAL A 103 0.63 -8.82 -3.90
CA VAL A 103 0.61 -10.26 -4.27
C VAL A 103 2.02 -10.80 -4.51
N LEU A 104 2.88 -10.05 -5.21
CA LEU A 104 4.21 -10.53 -5.62
C LEU A 104 5.11 -10.94 -4.42
N PRO A 105 5.24 -10.15 -3.33
CA PRO A 105 5.98 -10.58 -2.15
C PRO A 105 5.42 -11.84 -1.49
N SER A 106 4.09 -12.01 -1.43
CA SER A 106 3.48 -13.21 -0.85
C SER A 106 3.79 -14.46 -1.69
N ILE A 107 3.79 -14.36 -3.02
CA ILE A 107 4.23 -15.45 -3.90
C ILE A 107 5.72 -15.74 -3.69
N ALA A 108 6.58 -14.71 -3.66
CA ALA A 108 8.01 -14.89 -3.45
C ALA A 108 8.30 -15.56 -2.10
N GLN A 109 7.59 -15.16 -1.03
CA GLN A 109 7.67 -15.78 0.29
C GLN A 109 7.22 -17.24 0.27
N MET A 110 6.11 -17.54 -0.42
CA MET A 110 5.62 -18.91 -0.58
C MET A 110 6.65 -19.81 -1.27
N VAL A 111 7.19 -19.35 -2.40
CA VAL A 111 8.21 -20.08 -3.16
C VAL A 111 9.46 -20.29 -2.31
N ALA A 112 9.90 -19.27 -1.57
CA ALA A 112 11.07 -19.38 -0.70
C ALA A 112 10.88 -20.44 0.41
N VAL A 113 9.71 -20.50 1.04
CA VAL A 113 9.41 -21.51 2.07
C VAL A 113 9.34 -22.91 1.47
N LEU A 114 8.68 -23.08 0.33
CA LEU A 114 8.53 -24.40 -0.31
C LEU A 114 9.84 -24.92 -0.94
N ALA A 115 10.76 -24.04 -1.33
CA ALA A 115 12.05 -24.41 -1.90
C ALA A 115 13.08 -24.87 -0.85
N ILE A 116 12.86 -24.57 0.44
CA ILE A 116 13.78 -24.96 1.52
C ILE A 116 13.27 -26.28 2.15
N PRO A 117 14.03 -27.39 2.06
CA PRO A 117 13.62 -28.64 2.69
C PRO A 117 13.56 -28.49 4.22
N PRO A 118 12.58 -29.11 4.91
CA PRO A 118 12.48 -29.05 6.36
C PRO A 118 13.74 -29.65 7.00
N LYS A 119 14.46 -28.86 7.81
CA LYS A 119 15.53 -29.39 8.65
C LYS A 119 14.92 -30.28 9.74
N ALA A 120 15.61 -31.38 10.06
CA ALA A 120 15.26 -32.30 11.13
C ALA A 120 15.14 -31.57 12.49
N PRO A 121 14.34 -32.08 13.44
CA PRO A 121 14.06 -31.40 14.70
C PRO A 121 15.25 -31.51 15.65
N GLU A 122 16.13 -30.51 15.67
CA GLU A 122 17.12 -30.33 16.74
C GLU A 122 17.09 -28.89 17.24
N GLY A 123 16.94 -28.76 18.56
CA GLY A 123 17.39 -27.58 19.30
C GLY A 123 16.49 -26.35 19.19
N GLN A 124 15.76 -26.10 20.26
CA GLN A 124 15.00 -24.89 20.52
C GLN A 124 15.92 -23.66 20.58
N GLU A 125 16.19 -23.05 19.45
CA GLU A 125 16.58 -21.64 19.34
C GLU A 125 15.72 -20.97 18.27
N ASP A 126 15.09 -19.86 18.65
CA ASP A 126 14.43 -18.92 17.74
C ASP A 126 15.24 -18.76 16.44
N LYS A 127 14.61 -18.94 15.27
CA LYS A 127 14.81 -18.11 14.07
C LYS A 127 13.95 -18.60 12.90
N THR A 128 13.00 -17.75 12.55
CA THR A 128 12.40 -17.56 11.22
C THR A 128 13.29 -18.03 10.07
N ALA A 129 12.69 -18.68 9.06
CA ALA A 129 13.29 -19.11 7.80
C ALA A 129 14.53 -18.27 7.44
N SER A 130 15.72 -18.87 7.55
CA SER A 130 16.99 -18.19 7.30
C SER A 130 17.08 -17.81 5.82
N ALA A 131 16.59 -16.62 5.47
CA ALA A 131 16.76 -16.05 4.15
C ALA A 131 18.26 -15.93 3.88
N SER A 132 18.75 -16.62 2.84
CA SER A 132 20.13 -16.47 2.41
C SER A 132 20.38 -14.99 2.02
N PRO A 133 21.53 -14.39 2.34
CA PRO A 133 21.90 -13.06 1.84
C PRO A 133 21.72 -12.91 0.32
N LYS A 134 21.85 -14.02 -0.43
CA LYS A 134 21.59 -14.07 -1.87
C LYS A 134 20.12 -13.82 -2.24
N SER A 135 19.18 -14.35 -1.46
CA SER A 135 17.74 -14.12 -1.68
C SER A 135 17.37 -12.67 -1.42
N ALA A 136 17.91 -12.06 -0.36
CA ALA A 136 17.72 -10.64 -0.05
C ALA A 136 18.34 -9.73 -1.14
N PHE A 137 19.54 -10.07 -1.62
CA PHE A 137 20.19 -9.35 -2.72
C PHE A 137 19.31 -9.33 -3.99
N VAL A 138 18.81 -10.50 -4.41
CA VAL A 138 17.93 -10.62 -5.58
C VAL A 138 16.64 -9.82 -5.41
N TYR A 139 16.06 -9.82 -4.20
CA TYR A 139 14.87 -9.03 -3.89
C TYR A 139 15.12 -7.53 -4.06
N PHE A 140 16.19 -7.00 -3.47
CA PHE A 140 16.53 -5.57 -3.58
C PHE A 140 16.94 -5.16 -5.00
N LEU A 141 17.61 -6.04 -5.74
CA LEU A 141 17.95 -5.80 -7.14
C LEU A 141 16.69 -5.74 -8.01
N THR A 142 15.74 -6.64 -7.78
CA THR A 142 14.44 -6.64 -8.48
C THR A 142 13.68 -5.35 -8.17
N ALA A 143 13.61 -4.94 -6.90
CA ALA A 143 12.97 -3.68 -6.50
C ALA A 143 13.63 -2.45 -7.15
N THR A 144 14.97 -2.46 -7.27
CA THR A 144 15.72 -1.41 -7.99
C THR A 144 15.34 -1.36 -9.47
N ALA A 145 15.31 -2.51 -10.15
CA ALA A 145 14.96 -2.58 -11.57
C ALA A 145 13.54 -2.07 -11.84
N VAL A 146 12.57 -2.47 -11.00
CA VAL A 146 11.19 -1.98 -11.08
C VAL A 146 11.12 -0.47 -10.83
N SER A 147 11.83 0.06 -9.83
CA SER A 147 11.87 1.49 -9.53
C SER A 147 12.48 2.32 -10.67
N CYS A 148 13.58 1.85 -11.27
CA CYS A 148 14.21 2.49 -12.42
C CYS A 148 13.33 2.44 -13.68
N ALA A 149 12.68 1.30 -13.94
CA ALA A 149 11.73 1.19 -15.06
C ALA A 149 10.54 2.13 -14.88
N ALA A 150 9.98 2.21 -13.66
CA ALA A 150 8.90 3.15 -13.34
C ALA A 150 9.34 4.62 -13.54
N LEU A 151 10.55 4.98 -13.13
CA LEU A 151 11.10 6.32 -13.35
C LEU A 151 11.24 6.63 -14.83
N PHE A 152 11.81 5.71 -15.60
CA PHE A 152 11.98 5.87 -17.05
C PHE A 152 10.63 6.06 -17.76
N LEU A 153 9.66 5.19 -17.47
CA LEU A 153 8.31 5.29 -18.05
C LEU A 153 7.60 6.58 -17.65
N PHE A 154 7.75 7.01 -16.39
CA PHE A 154 7.14 8.25 -15.92
C PHE A 154 7.77 9.50 -16.58
N VAL A 155 9.08 9.51 -16.79
CA VAL A 155 9.75 10.60 -17.53
C VAL A 155 9.26 10.65 -18.98
N ILE A 156 9.09 9.50 -19.64
CA ILE A 156 8.50 9.45 -20.99
C ILE A 156 7.09 10.03 -20.98
N LEU A 157 6.25 9.64 -20.01
CA LEU A 157 4.88 10.14 -19.88
C LEU A 157 4.83 11.66 -19.77
N VAL A 158 5.63 12.24 -18.86
CA VAL A 158 5.70 13.69 -18.63
C VAL A 158 6.18 14.43 -19.88
N SER A 159 7.21 13.91 -20.55
CA SER A 159 7.73 14.49 -21.79
C SER A 159 6.67 14.53 -22.89
N ARG A 160 5.93 13.42 -23.09
CA ARG A 160 4.85 13.36 -24.09
C ARG A 160 3.67 14.26 -23.75
N HIS A 161 3.31 14.38 -22.47
CA HIS A 161 2.24 15.28 -22.04
C HIS A 161 2.61 16.75 -22.27
N LYS A 162 3.86 17.13 -21.98
CA LYS A 162 4.37 18.49 -22.22
C LYS A 162 4.36 18.86 -23.70
N GLU A 163 4.74 17.93 -24.58
CA GLU A 163 4.71 18.13 -26.03
C GLU A 163 3.29 18.29 -26.57
N ARG A 164 2.34 17.49 -26.09
CA ARG A 164 0.93 17.56 -26.51
C ARG A 164 0.29 18.89 -26.11
N PHE A 165 0.59 19.38 -24.90
CA PHE A 165 0.10 20.68 -24.43
C PHE A 165 0.69 21.85 -25.24
N HIS A 166 1.99 21.83 -25.54
CA HIS A 166 2.60 22.86 -26.40
C HIS A 166 2.03 22.86 -27.83
N ARG A 167 1.75 21.67 -28.40
CA ARG A 167 1.12 21.57 -29.72
C ARG A 167 -0.32 22.08 -29.73
N SER A 168 -1.07 21.85 -28.65
CA SER A 168 -2.44 22.35 -28.51
C SER A 168 -2.48 23.87 -28.36
N ASN A 169 -1.63 24.45 -27.52
CA ASN A 169 -1.58 25.91 -27.31
C ASN A 169 -1.07 26.69 -28.53
N HIS A 170 -0.24 26.09 -29.38
CA HIS A 170 0.12 26.71 -30.67
C HIS A 170 -1.06 26.82 -31.65
N GLN A 171 -2.18 26.11 -31.41
CA GLN A 171 -3.40 26.22 -32.22
C GLN A 171 -4.44 27.20 -31.65
N THR A 172 -4.33 27.60 -30.37
CA THR A 172 -5.28 28.47 -29.66
C THR A 172 -4.70 29.82 -29.21
N ALA A 173 -3.53 30.21 -29.71
CA ALA A 173 -2.79 31.40 -29.30
C ALA A 173 -3.37 32.75 -29.79
N ASP A 174 -4.68 32.98 -29.64
CA ASP A 174 -5.30 34.30 -29.88
C ASP A 174 -6.26 34.77 -28.77
N GLU A 175 -6.35 34.08 -27.64
CA GLU A 175 -7.05 34.62 -26.45
C GLU A 175 -6.15 34.59 -25.22
N SER A 176 -6.08 35.75 -24.56
CA SER A 176 -5.12 36.12 -23.53
C SER A 176 -5.39 35.41 -22.20
N GLU A 177 -4.47 34.55 -21.75
CA GLU A 177 -4.53 34.00 -20.39
C GLU A 177 -3.93 35.01 -19.39
N VAL A 178 -4.81 35.80 -18.78
CA VAL A 178 -4.56 36.41 -17.48
C VAL A 178 -4.45 35.25 -16.48
N ASN A 179 -3.22 34.99 -16.01
CA ASN A 179 -2.96 34.05 -14.92
C ASN A 179 -3.62 34.58 -13.63
N GLU A 180 -4.87 34.21 -13.37
CA GLU A 180 -5.43 34.33 -12.04
C GLU A 180 -4.71 33.36 -11.09
N PRO A 181 -4.37 33.80 -9.86
CA PRO A 181 -3.77 32.93 -8.87
C PRO A 181 -4.77 31.84 -8.49
N LYS A 182 -4.49 30.58 -8.83
CA LYS A 182 -5.28 29.41 -8.39
C LYS A 182 -5.48 29.49 -6.86
N GLU A 183 -6.70 29.78 -6.41
CA GLU A 183 -7.03 29.78 -4.99
C GLU A 183 -6.76 28.40 -4.41
N THR A 184 -5.83 28.32 -3.46
CA THR A 184 -5.42 27.04 -2.88
C THR A 184 -6.36 26.67 -1.74
N LEU A 185 -7.13 25.59 -1.90
CA LEU A 185 -7.97 25.04 -0.84
C LEU A 185 -7.18 24.64 0.39
N SER A 186 -7.61 25.02 1.59
CA SER A 186 -7.03 24.47 2.81
C SER A 186 -7.37 22.98 2.97
N LEU A 187 -6.53 22.24 3.71
CA LEU A 187 -6.86 20.86 4.13
C LEU A 187 -8.19 20.81 4.89
N LEU A 188 -8.50 21.85 5.66
CA LEU A 188 -9.78 21.95 6.37
C LEU A 188 -10.96 22.08 5.41
N ASP A 189 -10.77 22.76 4.28
CA ASP A 189 -11.83 22.89 3.27
C ASP A 189 -12.04 21.55 2.57
N LEU A 190 -10.97 20.82 2.27
CA LEU A 190 -11.04 19.47 1.71
C LEU A 190 -11.73 18.48 2.65
N ILE A 191 -11.45 18.55 3.97
CA ILE A 191 -12.17 17.74 4.97
C ILE A 191 -13.67 18.07 4.98
N LYS A 192 -14.03 19.35 4.90
CA LYS A 192 -15.44 19.80 4.88
C LYS A 192 -16.16 19.39 3.60
N ARG A 193 -15.46 19.38 2.46
CA ARG A 193 -16.01 19.01 1.14
C ARG A 193 -16.08 17.49 0.93
N LEU A 194 -15.13 16.73 1.47
CA LEU A 194 -15.00 15.28 1.28
C LEU A 194 -15.10 14.48 2.59
N PRO A 195 -16.08 14.72 3.49
CA PRO A 195 -16.11 14.09 4.80
C PRO A 195 -16.31 12.58 4.70
N LEU A 196 -17.23 12.11 3.85
CA LEU A 196 -17.51 10.69 3.67
C LEU A 196 -16.36 9.95 2.95
N PRO A 197 -15.83 10.44 1.82
CA PRO A 197 -14.65 9.81 1.20
C PRO A 197 -13.43 9.76 2.12
N ALA A 198 -13.15 10.85 2.85
CA ALA A 198 -12.03 10.91 3.79
C ALA A 198 -12.19 9.89 4.92
N TYR A 199 -13.37 9.85 5.56
CA TYR A 199 -13.70 8.85 6.57
C TYR A 199 -13.55 7.43 6.03
N THR A 200 -14.13 7.17 4.86
CA THR A 200 -14.15 5.84 4.24
C THR A 200 -12.73 5.34 4.01
N ILE A 201 -11.87 6.13 3.36
CA ILE A 201 -10.47 5.75 3.13
C ILE A 201 -9.72 5.57 4.44
N PHE A 202 -9.78 6.56 5.34
CA PHE A 202 -9.08 6.50 6.61
C PHE A 202 -9.46 5.23 7.39
N PHE A 203 -10.76 4.99 7.57
CA PHE A 203 -11.29 3.87 8.34
C PHE A 203 -11.00 2.52 7.68
N ASN A 204 -11.23 2.42 6.37
CA ASN A 204 -10.98 1.20 5.58
C ASN A 204 -9.53 0.72 5.72
N PHE A 205 -8.57 1.64 5.58
CA PHE A 205 -7.15 1.31 5.68
C PHE A 205 -6.64 1.20 7.13
N ALA A 206 -7.22 1.93 8.09
CA ALA A 206 -6.92 1.76 9.51
C ALA A 206 -7.33 0.37 9.99
N LEU A 207 -8.56 -0.05 9.72
CA LEU A 207 -9.03 -1.38 10.09
C LEU A 207 -8.19 -2.49 9.44
N THR A 208 -7.81 -2.29 8.17
CA THR A 208 -6.97 -3.25 7.44
C THR A 208 -5.55 -3.34 7.98
N MET A 209 -4.96 -2.23 8.47
CA MET A 209 -3.61 -2.28 9.02
C MET A 209 -3.51 -2.90 10.42
N VAL A 210 -4.64 -3.06 11.10
CA VAL A 210 -4.69 -3.81 12.37
C VAL A 210 -4.58 -5.32 12.13
N PHE A 211 -5.07 -5.79 10.98
CA PHE A 211 -5.26 -7.20 10.68
C PHE A 211 -3.99 -8.08 10.64
N PRO A 212 -2.81 -7.64 10.16
CA PRO A 212 -1.62 -8.50 10.10
C PRO A 212 -1.20 -9.16 11.42
N VAL A 213 -1.59 -8.58 12.57
CA VAL A 213 -1.37 -9.19 13.90
C VAL A 213 -2.21 -10.46 14.08
N PHE A 214 -3.46 -10.46 13.62
CA PHE A 214 -4.33 -11.63 13.63
C PHE A 214 -3.82 -12.72 12.68
N THR A 215 -3.38 -12.35 11.48
CA THR A 215 -2.88 -13.31 10.48
C THR A 215 -1.68 -14.08 11.00
N GLN A 216 -0.72 -13.36 11.57
CA GLN A 216 0.50 -13.96 12.11
C GLN A 216 0.23 -14.84 13.33
N ALA A 217 -0.85 -14.57 14.08
CA ALA A 217 -1.21 -15.35 15.24
C ALA A 217 -2.11 -16.56 14.92
N THR A 218 -2.69 -16.66 13.72
CA THR A 218 -3.64 -17.72 13.39
C THR A 218 -2.92 -18.91 12.76
N LEU A 219 -3.18 -20.11 13.30
CA LEU A 219 -2.62 -21.37 12.83
C LEU A 219 -3.68 -22.22 12.11
N SER A 220 -3.25 -23.24 11.38
CA SER A 220 -4.17 -24.25 10.84
C SER A 220 -4.88 -24.99 11.98
N VAL A 221 -6.12 -25.41 11.75
CA VAL A 221 -6.85 -26.32 12.66
C VAL A 221 -6.34 -27.76 12.53
N ASN A 222 -5.68 -28.07 11.42
CA ASN A 222 -5.11 -29.38 11.15
C ASN A 222 -3.69 -29.48 11.70
N PRO A 223 -3.24 -30.65 12.18
CA PRO A 223 -1.88 -30.81 12.68
C PRO A 223 -0.86 -30.63 11.54
N PRO A 224 0.35 -30.09 11.81
CA PRO A 224 1.40 -29.89 10.79
C PRO A 224 1.83 -31.17 10.05
N SER A 225 1.55 -32.35 10.62
CA SER A 225 1.80 -33.66 10.00
C SER A 225 0.79 -34.05 8.93
N SER A 226 -0.39 -33.42 8.90
CA SER A 226 -1.48 -33.77 7.96
C SER A 226 -1.18 -33.35 6.52
N SER A 227 -0.57 -32.18 6.34
CA SER A 227 -0.29 -31.57 5.03
C SER A 227 0.81 -30.53 5.18
N VAL A 228 1.54 -30.30 4.09
CA VAL A 228 2.50 -29.19 3.98
C VAL A 228 1.80 -27.84 4.18
N LEU A 229 0.54 -27.70 3.74
CA LEU A 229 -0.25 -26.47 3.89
C LEU A 229 -0.63 -26.18 5.34
N SER A 230 -0.68 -27.19 6.21
CA SER A 230 -1.02 -27.04 7.63
C SER A 230 0.17 -26.56 8.48
N ARG A 231 1.38 -26.53 7.89
CA ARG A 231 2.59 -26.06 8.58
C ARG A 231 2.53 -24.53 8.74
N PRO A 232 2.79 -23.96 9.92
CA PRO A 232 2.71 -22.51 10.15
C PRO A 232 3.54 -21.70 9.15
N GLU A 233 4.69 -22.22 8.73
CA GLU A 233 5.60 -21.60 7.77
C GLU A 233 4.97 -21.43 6.38
N VAL A 234 3.97 -22.26 6.04
CA VAL A 234 3.27 -22.24 4.75
C VAL A 234 1.87 -21.63 4.90
N PHE A 235 1.16 -21.98 5.97
CA PHE A 235 -0.19 -21.51 6.24
C PHE A 235 -0.27 -19.98 6.37
N ILE A 236 0.63 -19.36 7.14
CA ILE A 236 0.60 -17.91 7.36
C ILE A 236 0.88 -17.15 6.05
N PRO A 237 1.94 -17.46 5.26
CA PRO A 237 2.12 -16.86 3.93
C PRO A 237 0.98 -17.14 2.96
N LEU A 238 0.31 -18.30 3.05
CA LEU A 238 -0.87 -18.62 2.23
C LEU A 238 -2.00 -17.66 2.54
N SER A 239 -2.31 -17.43 3.81
CA SER A 239 -3.35 -16.50 4.21
C SER A 239 -3.05 -15.08 3.75
N PHE A 240 -1.79 -14.64 3.80
CA PHE A 240 -1.38 -13.36 3.20
C PHE A 240 -1.56 -13.35 1.68
N LEU A 241 -1.25 -14.43 0.98
CA LEU A 241 -1.45 -14.53 -0.47
C LEU A 241 -2.95 -14.48 -0.83
N VAL A 242 -3.79 -15.19 -0.10
CA VAL A 242 -5.25 -15.21 -0.29
C VAL A 242 -5.85 -13.83 -0.04
N TRP A 243 -5.42 -13.15 1.03
CA TRP A 243 -5.83 -11.78 1.31
C TRP A 243 -5.40 -10.81 0.19
N ASN A 244 -4.13 -10.84 -0.21
CA ASN A 244 -3.61 -9.96 -1.28
C ASN A 244 -4.30 -10.23 -2.62
N SER A 245 -4.65 -11.50 -2.90
CA SER A 245 -5.38 -11.88 -4.10
C SER A 245 -6.80 -11.30 -4.09
N GLY A 246 -7.49 -11.40 -2.96
CA GLY A 246 -8.78 -10.73 -2.75
C GLY A 246 -8.66 -9.23 -2.97
N ASP A 247 -7.71 -8.57 -2.32
CA ASP A 247 -7.47 -7.12 -2.46
C ASP A 247 -7.20 -6.70 -3.90
N LEU A 248 -6.35 -7.43 -4.62
CA LEU A 248 -6.09 -7.19 -6.04
C LEU A 248 -7.36 -7.34 -6.87
N ILE A 249 -8.13 -8.42 -6.70
CA ILE A 249 -9.39 -8.63 -7.43
C ILE A 249 -10.34 -7.46 -7.14
N GLY A 250 -10.49 -7.07 -5.88
CA GLY A 250 -11.34 -5.95 -5.47
C GLY A 250 -10.96 -4.63 -6.14
N ARG A 251 -9.65 -4.38 -6.32
CA ARG A 251 -9.16 -3.19 -7.03
C ARG A 251 -9.41 -3.27 -8.54
N VAL A 252 -9.17 -4.43 -9.14
CA VAL A 252 -9.30 -4.65 -10.59
C VAL A 252 -10.76 -4.55 -11.03
N ILE A 253 -11.70 -5.10 -10.26
CA ILE A 253 -13.12 -5.07 -10.65
C ILE A 253 -13.70 -3.64 -10.70
N CYS A 254 -13.12 -2.69 -9.95
CA CYS A 254 -13.47 -1.27 -10.04
C CYS A 254 -13.09 -0.63 -11.37
N GLY A 255 -12.32 -1.30 -12.23
CA GLY A 255 -12.06 -0.84 -13.61
C GLY A 255 -13.26 -1.04 -14.55
N PHE A 256 -14.26 -1.83 -14.16
CA PHE A 256 -15.46 -2.07 -14.96
C PHE A 256 -16.59 -1.12 -14.54
N PRO A 257 -17.06 -0.21 -15.41
CA PRO A 257 -18.07 0.81 -15.05
C PRO A 257 -19.41 0.26 -14.53
N ARG A 258 -19.72 -1.02 -14.83
CA ARG A 258 -20.95 -1.68 -14.35
C ARG A 258 -20.87 -2.11 -12.88
N ILE A 259 -19.65 -2.23 -12.35
CA ILE A 259 -19.37 -2.75 -11.00
C ILE A 259 -18.91 -1.60 -10.08
N THR A 260 -18.56 -0.43 -10.62
CA THR A 260 -18.13 0.73 -9.83
C THR A 260 -19.26 1.27 -8.96
N CYS A 261 -18.95 1.58 -7.70
CA CYS A 261 -19.87 2.24 -6.79
C CYS A 261 -19.48 3.71 -6.67
N THR A 262 -20.39 4.60 -7.03
CA THR A 262 -20.18 6.06 -7.00
C THR A 262 -20.92 6.75 -5.85
N ASN A 263 -21.61 6.00 -4.99
CA ASN A 263 -22.33 6.57 -3.84
C ASN A 263 -21.41 6.59 -2.60
N PRO A 264 -21.01 7.79 -2.10
CA PRO A 264 -20.09 7.90 -0.97
C PRO A 264 -20.67 7.37 0.34
N THR A 265 -21.99 7.42 0.52
CA THR A 265 -22.66 6.91 1.72
C THR A 265 -22.63 5.38 1.75
N ILE A 266 -22.89 4.73 0.61
CA ILE A 266 -22.81 3.26 0.50
C ILE A 266 -21.38 2.78 0.78
N LEU A 267 -20.38 3.49 0.25
CA LEU A 267 -18.97 3.17 0.50
C LEU A 267 -18.59 3.35 1.98
N ALA A 268 -19.07 4.40 2.64
CA ALA A 268 -18.86 4.62 4.07
C ALA A 268 -19.50 3.50 4.91
N ILE A 269 -20.76 3.15 4.62
CA ILE A 269 -21.45 2.03 5.29
C ILE A 269 -20.69 0.73 5.07
N ALA A 270 -20.25 0.46 3.83
CA ALA A 270 -19.47 -0.73 3.50
C ALA A 270 -18.15 -0.76 4.28
N ALA A 271 -17.42 0.35 4.37
CA ALA A 271 -16.21 0.46 5.18
C ALA A 271 -16.48 0.18 6.67
N THR A 272 -17.53 0.75 7.25
CA THR A 272 -17.91 0.50 8.65
C THR A 272 -18.33 -0.96 8.87
N ALA A 273 -19.07 -1.55 7.94
CA ALA A 273 -19.51 -2.95 8.01
C ALA A 273 -18.33 -3.94 8.08
N ARG A 274 -17.16 -3.57 7.55
CA ARG A 274 -15.93 -4.39 7.64
C ARG A 274 -15.49 -4.65 9.09
N ILE A 275 -15.98 -3.92 10.10
CA ILE A 275 -15.74 -4.24 11.52
C ILE A 275 -16.12 -5.70 11.83
N ILE A 276 -17.10 -6.28 11.13
CA ILE A 276 -17.52 -7.68 11.30
C ILE A 276 -16.38 -8.68 11.09
N PHE A 277 -15.34 -8.32 10.34
CA PHE A 277 -14.17 -9.20 10.15
C PHE A 277 -13.38 -9.40 11.44
N VAL A 278 -13.39 -8.44 12.37
CA VAL A 278 -12.69 -8.56 13.65
C VAL A 278 -13.20 -9.77 14.45
N PRO A 279 -14.49 -9.90 14.79
CA PRO A 279 -14.97 -11.10 15.48
C PRO A 279 -14.85 -12.38 14.63
N LEU A 280 -14.93 -12.30 13.30
CA LEU A 280 -14.71 -13.48 12.43
C LEU A 280 -13.27 -14.02 12.56
N TYR A 281 -12.26 -13.15 12.66
CA TYR A 281 -10.89 -13.57 12.94
C TYR A 281 -10.75 -14.27 14.30
N TRP A 282 -11.45 -13.80 15.32
CA TRP A 282 -11.51 -14.45 16.65
C TRP A 282 -12.17 -15.84 16.64
N LEU A 283 -12.87 -16.23 15.56
CA LEU A 283 -13.40 -17.59 15.42
C LEU A 283 -12.34 -18.59 14.93
N GLY A 284 -11.22 -18.12 14.38
CA GLY A 284 -10.10 -18.94 13.90
C GLY A 284 -9.21 -19.48 15.03
N ASN A 285 -8.19 -20.26 14.67
CA ASN A 285 -7.27 -20.87 15.64
C ASN A 285 -6.14 -19.90 16.05
N ILE A 286 -6.49 -18.86 16.81
CA ILE A 286 -5.51 -17.87 17.30
C ILE A 286 -4.61 -18.51 18.36
N LYS A 287 -3.28 -18.42 18.15
CA LYS A 287 -2.22 -18.93 19.02
C LYS A 287 -2.35 -20.41 19.38
N GLY A 288 -3.02 -21.21 18.55
CA GLY A 288 -3.25 -22.62 18.82
C GLY A 288 -4.19 -22.89 20.01
N ARG A 289 -4.96 -21.90 20.49
CA ARG A 289 -5.89 -22.03 21.63
C ARG A 289 -7.16 -22.82 21.28
N GLY A 290 -7.31 -23.24 20.03
CA GLY A 290 -8.48 -23.91 19.49
C GLY A 290 -9.40 -22.93 18.74
N ALA A 291 -9.81 -23.31 17.52
CA ALA A 291 -10.77 -22.54 16.75
C ALA A 291 -12.21 -22.78 17.21
N LYS A 292 -13.05 -21.74 17.19
CA LYS A 292 -14.51 -21.92 17.35
C LYS A 292 -15.13 -22.50 16.08
N VAL A 293 -14.58 -22.15 14.92
CA VAL A 293 -14.93 -22.76 13.63
C VAL A 293 -13.78 -23.64 13.18
N GLN A 294 -13.97 -24.95 13.24
CA GLN A 294 -12.95 -25.98 12.94
C GLN A 294 -12.77 -26.16 11.42
N SER A 295 -12.37 -25.10 10.71
CA SER A 295 -12.17 -25.13 9.26
C SER A 295 -11.15 -24.10 8.79
N ASP A 296 -10.07 -24.57 8.18
CA ASP A 296 -9.09 -23.71 7.50
C ASP A 296 -9.73 -22.98 6.31
N LEU A 297 -10.64 -23.64 5.58
CA LEU A 297 -11.37 -23.02 4.48
C LEU A 297 -12.21 -21.82 4.95
N PHE A 298 -12.86 -21.91 6.11
CA PHE A 298 -13.58 -20.78 6.68
C PHE A 298 -12.63 -19.59 6.89
N TYR A 299 -11.47 -19.83 7.49
CA TYR A 299 -10.48 -18.77 7.72
C TYR A 299 -9.97 -18.17 6.41
N GLU A 300 -9.66 -18.99 5.40
CA GLU A 300 -9.22 -18.50 4.08
C GLU A 300 -10.33 -17.73 3.33
N LEU A 301 -11.61 -18.09 3.51
CA LEU A 301 -12.72 -17.30 2.98
C LEU A 301 -12.85 -15.94 3.68
N VAL A 302 -12.63 -15.89 4.99
CA VAL A 302 -12.56 -14.62 5.76
C VAL A 302 -11.40 -13.77 5.23
N GLN A 303 -10.22 -14.36 4.99
CA GLN A 303 -9.07 -13.66 4.39
C GLN A 303 -9.40 -13.06 3.04
N PHE A 304 -9.93 -13.89 2.14
CA PHE A 304 -10.22 -13.51 0.77
C PHE A 304 -11.25 -12.39 0.72
N THR A 305 -12.35 -12.51 1.47
CA THR A 305 -13.42 -11.52 1.47
C THR A 305 -13.02 -10.23 2.20
N PHE A 306 -12.16 -10.32 3.23
CA PHE A 306 -11.59 -9.13 3.87
C PHE A 306 -10.68 -8.35 2.93
N GLY A 307 -9.85 -9.04 2.14
CA GLY A 307 -9.05 -8.45 1.08
C GLY A 307 -9.92 -7.86 -0.02
N LEU A 308 -10.87 -8.65 -0.55
CA LEU A 308 -11.78 -8.23 -1.63
C LEU A 308 -12.52 -6.93 -1.30
N THR A 309 -13.10 -6.86 -0.11
CA THR A 309 -13.81 -5.65 0.35
C THR A 309 -12.86 -4.48 0.57
N ASN A 310 -11.61 -4.72 1.01
CA ASN A 310 -10.59 -3.67 1.11
C ASN A 310 -10.32 -3.01 -0.23
N GLY A 311 -10.01 -3.83 -1.23
CA GLY A 311 -9.65 -3.38 -2.56
C GLY A 311 -10.81 -2.67 -3.25
N TYR A 312 -12.02 -3.23 -3.11
CA TYR A 312 -13.22 -2.68 -3.74
C TYR A 312 -13.63 -1.33 -3.15
N VAL A 313 -13.76 -1.25 -1.82
CA VAL A 313 -14.15 0.00 -1.13
C VAL A 313 -13.05 1.05 -1.30
N GLY A 314 -11.79 0.67 -1.06
CA GLY A 314 -10.65 1.55 -1.20
C GLY A 314 -10.54 2.15 -2.61
N SER A 315 -10.59 1.33 -3.66
CA SER A 315 -10.47 1.81 -5.04
C SER A 315 -11.62 2.70 -5.46
N ASN A 316 -12.87 2.29 -5.22
CA ASN A 316 -14.02 3.13 -5.59
C ASN A 316 -13.97 4.49 -4.89
N THR A 317 -13.60 4.54 -3.61
CA THR A 317 -13.52 5.82 -2.89
C THR A 317 -12.34 6.67 -3.37
N MET A 318 -11.17 6.10 -3.65
CA MET A 318 -10.03 6.84 -4.21
C MET A 318 -10.36 7.41 -5.60
N MET A 319 -11.10 6.66 -6.42
CA MET A 319 -11.60 7.10 -7.73
C MET A 319 -12.64 8.22 -7.61
N LEU A 320 -13.55 8.11 -6.65
CA LEU A 320 -14.67 9.02 -6.46
C LEU A 320 -14.25 10.37 -5.84
N GLY A 321 -13.31 10.37 -4.89
CA GLY A 321 -12.95 11.58 -4.12
C GLY A 321 -12.64 12.81 -4.99
N PRO A 322 -11.71 12.73 -5.95
CA PRO A 322 -11.40 13.85 -6.86
C PRO A 322 -12.56 14.29 -7.75
N GLN A 323 -13.55 13.42 -8.00
CA GLN A 323 -14.71 13.70 -8.84
C GLN A 323 -15.84 14.46 -8.10
N LEU A 324 -15.72 14.60 -6.78
CA LEU A 324 -16.69 15.31 -5.95
C LEU A 324 -16.32 16.79 -5.71
N VAL A 325 -15.24 17.26 -6.33
CA VAL A 325 -14.79 18.65 -6.31
C VAL A 325 -14.69 19.21 -7.74
N PRO A 326 -14.69 20.54 -7.93
CA PRO A 326 -14.36 21.16 -9.21
C PRO A 326 -13.04 20.65 -9.81
N GLU A 327 -12.93 20.67 -11.14
CA GLU A 327 -11.78 20.12 -11.87
C GLU A 327 -10.45 20.78 -11.48
N GLU A 328 -10.48 22.07 -11.16
CA GLU A 328 -9.32 22.86 -10.73
C GLU A 328 -8.77 22.38 -9.37
N GLU A 329 -9.63 21.76 -8.56
CA GLU A 329 -9.35 21.27 -7.21
C GLU A 329 -9.06 19.75 -7.17
N SER A 330 -9.32 19.04 -8.27
CA SER A 330 -9.19 17.58 -8.39
C SER A 330 -7.81 17.05 -7.97
N ALA A 331 -6.73 17.77 -8.30
CA ALA A 331 -5.38 17.42 -7.89
C ALA A 331 -5.19 17.52 -6.37
N ALA A 332 -5.71 18.58 -5.76
CA ALA A 332 -5.63 18.77 -4.31
C ALA A 332 -6.46 17.70 -3.57
N ALA A 333 -7.66 17.41 -4.08
CA ALA A 333 -8.51 16.33 -3.58
C ALA A 333 -7.82 14.96 -3.70
N GLY A 334 -7.20 14.63 -4.84
CA GLY A 334 -6.45 13.39 -5.01
C GLY A 334 -5.29 13.26 -4.01
N GLY A 335 -4.48 14.31 -3.87
CA GLY A 335 -3.41 14.37 -2.87
C GLY A 335 -3.91 14.20 -1.43
N PHE A 336 -5.06 14.80 -1.10
CA PHE A 336 -5.72 14.69 0.19
C PHE A 336 -6.28 13.28 0.45
N MET A 337 -6.89 12.64 -0.54
CA MET A 337 -7.32 11.25 -0.44
C MET A 337 -6.12 10.33 -0.18
N GLY A 338 -4.99 10.58 -0.84
CA GLY A 338 -3.72 9.91 -0.56
C GLY A 338 -3.21 10.12 0.86
N LEU A 339 -3.38 11.33 1.42
CA LEU A 339 -3.08 11.63 2.82
C LEU A 339 -3.99 10.85 3.78
N CYS A 340 -5.30 10.82 3.55
CA CYS A 340 -6.24 10.05 4.38
C CYS A 340 -5.89 8.56 4.39
N LEU A 341 -5.45 8.01 3.26
CA LEU A 341 -4.98 6.63 3.16
C LEU A 341 -3.79 6.40 4.09
N VAL A 342 -2.74 7.21 3.97
CA VAL A 342 -1.53 7.08 4.81
C VAL A 342 -1.85 7.28 6.29
N ALA A 343 -2.72 8.24 6.61
CA ALA A 343 -3.19 8.47 7.99
C ALA A 343 -3.91 7.25 8.55
N GLY A 344 -4.77 6.61 7.75
CA GLY A 344 -5.41 5.35 8.10
C GLY A 344 -4.38 4.25 8.39
N LEU A 345 -3.40 4.05 7.50
CA LEU A 345 -2.36 3.04 7.70
C LEU A 345 -1.55 3.27 8.99
N ALA A 346 -1.18 4.52 9.26
CA ALA A 346 -0.46 4.89 10.47
C ALA A 346 -1.29 4.65 11.73
N ALA A 347 -2.57 5.05 11.73
CA ALA A 347 -3.48 4.83 12.85
C ALA A 347 -3.70 3.33 13.10
N GLY A 348 -3.94 2.54 12.06
CA GLY A 348 -4.10 1.09 12.16
C GLY A 348 -2.86 0.38 12.69
N SER A 349 -1.68 0.77 12.19
CA SER A 349 -0.40 0.22 12.67
C SER A 349 -0.04 0.64 14.11
N ALA A 350 -0.62 1.72 14.63
CA ALA A 350 -0.49 2.08 16.04
C ALA A 350 -1.50 1.29 16.89
N ALA A 351 -2.76 1.21 16.44
CA ALA A 351 -3.82 0.47 17.10
C ALA A 351 -3.51 -1.04 17.21
N SER A 352 -2.74 -1.60 16.26
CA SER A 352 -2.34 -3.00 16.30
C SER A 352 -1.51 -3.37 17.55
N PHE A 353 -0.82 -2.42 18.18
CA PHE A 353 -0.11 -2.67 19.45
C PHE A 353 -1.03 -2.73 20.67
N LEU A 354 -2.23 -2.15 20.59
CA LEU A 354 -3.21 -2.19 21.66
C LEU A 354 -3.95 -3.52 21.70
N LEU A 355 -3.95 -4.26 20.59
CA LEU A 355 -4.56 -5.58 20.52
C LEU A 355 -3.57 -6.64 21.03
N ASN A 356 -3.78 -7.09 22.26
CA ASN A 356 -3.14 -8.29 22.82
C ASN A 356 -3.74 -9.56 22.18
N VAL A 357 -3.57 -9.73 20.87
CA VAL A 357 -3.87 -10.99 20.17
C VAL A 357 -2.83 -12.01 20.56
#